data_AF-A0A4Q5WJ43-F1
#
_entry.id   AF-A0A4Q5WJ43-F1
#
_cell.length_a   1.000
_cell.length_b   1.000
_cell.length_c   1.000
_cell.angle_alpha   90.00
_cell.angle_beta   90.00
_cell.angle_gamma   90.00
#
_symmetry.space_group_name_H-M   'P 1'
#
loop_
_entity.id
_entity.type
_entity.pdbx_description
1 polymer ?
#
loop_
_entity_poly.entity_id
_entity_poly.type
_entity_poly.pdbx_seq_one_letter_code
_entity_poly.pdbx_strand_id
1 'polypeptide(L)'
;MDYEKSTLKFSAAYMGRPFEGSFSGWKADIQIDTDAPASKDTPVDGYIRVAIPMASVNTGEPYYDENVTQGDWFDVAKFPEAVFEVTGGVFKDSDTQY
;
A
#
# COMPACT_ATOMS: atom_id res chain seq x y z
N MET A 1 -9.30 10.02 1.79
CA MET A 1 -7.84 9.86 1.87
C MET A 1 -7.18 11.19 1.53
N ASP A 2 -6.19 11.64 2.32
CA ASP A 2 -5.39 12.84 2.01
C ASP A 2 -4.05 12.40 1.42
N TYR A 3 -3.95 12.40 0.09
CA TYR A 3 -2.77 11.90 -0.62
C TYR A 3 -1.55 12.82 -0.48
N GLU A 4 -1.74 14.13 -0.19
CA GLU A 4 -0.62 15.04 0.03
C GLU A 4 0.07 14.77 1.38
N LYS A 5 -0.67 14.21 2.34
CA LYS A 5 -0.16 13.80 3.65
C LYS A 5 0.13 12.31 3.78
N SER A 6 0.02 11.55 2.69
CA SER A 6 0.16 10.09 2.70
C SER A 6 1.24 9.63 1.75
N THR A 7 2.02 8.62 2.15
CA THR A 7 3.08 8.06 1.31
C THR A 7 3.09 6.53 1.38
N LEU A 8 3.40 5.89 0.26
CA LEU A 8 3.64 4.46 0.19
C LEU A 8 5.11 4.24 -0.18
N LYS A 9 5.89 3.71 0.76
CA LYS A 9 7.34 3.50 0.63
C LYS A 9 7.70 2.03 0.82
N PHE A 10 8.85 1.65 0.27
CA PHE A 10 9.47 0.36 0.52
C PHE A 10 10.96 0.53 0.79
N SER A 11 11.54 -0.46 1.45
CA SER A 11 12.98 -0.58 1.68
C SER A 11 13.44 -1.95 1.22
N ALA A 12 14.57 -2.00 0.52
CA ALA A 12 15.15 -3.22 -0.04
C ALA A 12 16.68 -3.15 0.01
N ALA A 13 17.36 -4.23 -0.36
CA ALA A 13 18.81 -4.26 -0.44
C ALA A 13 19.28 -4.93 -1.74
N TYR A 14 20.28 -4.33 -2.39
CA TYR A 14 20.94 -4.88 -3.57
C TYR A 14 22.45 -4.99 -3.34
N MET A 15 22.99 -6.20 -3.47
CA MET A 15 24.41 -6.50 -3.17
C MET A 15 24.83 -6.01 -1.77
N GLY A 16 23.95 -6.19 -0.78
CA GLY A 16 24.17 -5.78 0.61
C GLY A 16 24.03 -4.28 0.88
N ARG A 17 23.72 -3.46 -0.14
CA ARG A 17 23.48 -2.02 0.04
C ARG A 17 21.98 -1.75 0.14
N PRO A 18 21.50 -1.11 1.23
CA PRO A 18 20.09 -0.76 1.35
C PRO A 18 19.75 0.37 0.37
N PHE A 19 18.51 0.34 -0.13
CA PHE A 19 17.89 1.45 -0.85
C PHE A 19 16.42 1.54 -0.48
N GLU A 20 15.83 2.70 -0.71
CA GLU A 20 14.41 2.97 -0.49
C GLU A 20 13.77 3.40 -1.80
N GLY A 21 12.47 3.23 -1.89
CA GLY A 21 11.67 3.83 -2.94
C GLY A 21 10.26 4.08 -2.50
N SER A 22 9.49 4.66 -3.41
CA SER A 22 8.09 5.00 -3.20
C SER A 22 7.26 4.68 -4.43
N PHE A 23 5.96 4.55 -4.22
CA PHE A 23 4.98 4.46 -5.29
C PHE A 23 4.12 5.70 -5.30
N SER A 24 3.87 6.24 -6.48
CA SER A 24 2.94 7.34 -6.71
C SER A 24 1.67 6.85 -7.41
N GLY A 25 0.61 7.66 -7.44
CA GLY A 25 -0.61 7.33 -8.19
C GLY A 25 -1.40 6.11 -7.72
N TRP A 26 -1.06 5.54 -6.55
CA TRP A 26 -1.87 4.49 -5.92
C TRP A 26 -3.20 5.09 -5.45
N LYS A 27 -4.22 4.23 -5.38
CA LYS A 27 -5.58 4.59 -4.98
C LYS A 27 -5.97 3.77 -3.77
N ALA A 28 -6.48 4.43 -2.74
CA ALA A 28 -7.08 3.79 -1.59
C ALA A 28 -8.59 4.07 -1.54
N ASP A 29 -9.35 2.97 -1.57
CA ASP A 29 -10.78 2.95 -1.33
C ASP A 29 -10.99 2.48 0.12
N ILE A 30 -11.38 3.42 0.98
CA ILE A 30 -11.57 3.20 2.42
C ILE A 30 -12.99 3.59 2.78
N GLN A 31 -13.76 2.62 3.26
CA GLN A 31 -15.10 2.80 3.81
C GLN A 31 -15.13 2.06 5.14
N ILE A 32 -15.55 2.74 6.20
CA ILE A 32 -15.63 2.16 7.54
C ILE A 32 -16.89 2.74 8.17
N ASP A 33 -17.76 1.90 8.72
CA ASP A 33 -18.88 2.35 9.54
C ASP A 33 -18.35 2.94 10.85
N THR A 34 -18.44 4.26 10.96
CA THR A 34 -17.93 4.98 12.12
C THR A 34 -18.89 4.98 13.32
N ASP A 35 -20.17 4.69 13.07
CA ASP A 35 -21.23 4.72 14.07
C ASP A 35 -21.37 3.36 14.77
N ALA A 36 -20.77 2.31 14.23
CA ALA A 36 -20.68 1.01 14.88
C ALA A 36 -19.99 1.12 16.27
N PRO A 37 -20.48 0.38 17.29
CA PRO A 37 -19.86 0.37 18.61
C PRO A 37 -18.48 -0.29 18.54
N ALA A 38 -17.55 0.20 19.36
CA ALA A 38 -16.22 -0.40 19.48
C ALA A 38 -16.31 -1.86 19.97
N SER A 39 -15.65 -2.76 19.25
CA SER A 39 -15.55 -4.18 19.59
C SER A 39 -14.23 -4.74 19.04
N LYS A 40 -13.53 -5.49 19.89
CA LYS A 40 -12.29 -6.19 19.52
C LYS A 40 -12.55 -7.55 18.87
N ASP A 41 -13.75 -8.09 19.10
CA ASP A 41 -14.12 -9.45 18.70
C ASP A 41 -15.13 -9.44 17.53
N THR A 42 -15.65 -8.27 17.16
CA THR A 42 -16.64 -8.13 16.09
C THR A 42 -16.17 -7.05 15.12
N PRO A 43 -15.94 -7.38 13.84
CA PRO A 43 -15.57 -6.38 12.86
C PRO A 43 -16.77 -5.44 12.61
N VAL A 44 -16.46 -4.20 12.26
CA VAL A 44 -17.43 -3.25 11.72
C VAL A 44 -17.59 -3.48 10.23
N ASP A 45 -18.72 -3.05 9.68
CA ASP A 45 -18.88 -3.00 8.23
C ASP A 45 -17.84 -2.05 7.65
N GLY A 46 -16.98 -2.57 6.79
CA GLY A 46 -15.88 -1.80 6.25
C GLY A 46 -15.19 -2.50 5.09
N TYR A 47 -14.58 -1.68 4.25
CA TYR A 47 -13.84 -2.08 3.08
C TYR A 47 -12.58 -1.22 2.98
N ILE A 48 -11.44 -1.88 2.83
CA ILE A 48 -10.16 -1.22 2.59
C ILE A 48 -9.49 -1.95 1.44
N ARG A 49 -9.32 -1.26 0.32
CA ARG A 49 -8.51 -1.72 -0.82
C ARG A 49 -7.54 -0.64 -1.25
N VAL A 50 -6.30 -1.03 -1.50
CA VAL A 50 -5.26 -0.18 -2.07
C VAL A 50 -4.77 -0.80 -3.37
N ALA A 51 -4.90 -0.07 -4.48
CA ALA A 51 -4.36 -0.44 -5.78
C ALA A 51 -3.12 0.40 -6.10
N ILE A 52 -2.04 -0.27 -6.47
CA ILE A 52 -0.71 0.34 -6.65
C ILE A 52 -0.27 0.10 -8.10
N PRO A 53 -0.15 1.15 -8.93
CA PRO A 53 0.42 1.00 -10.27
C PRO A 53 1.93 0.75 -10.14
N MET A 54 2.40 -0.47 -10.40
CA MET A 54 3.77 -0.87 -10.10
C MET A 54 4.81 -0.13 -10.95
N ALA A 55 4.43 0.38 -12.12
CA ALA A 55 5.26 1.26 -12.95
C ALA A 55 5.55 2.62 -12.32
N SER A 56 4.87 3.00 -11.22
CA SER A 56 5.06 4.29 -10.55
C SER A 56 6.19 4.30 -9.51
N VAL A 57 6.92 3.20 -9.43
CA VAL A 57 8.10 3.04 -8.57
C VAL A 57 9.10 4.17 -8.81
N ASN A 58 9.63 4.71 -7.72
CA ASN A 58 10.65 5.75 -7.73
C ASN A 58 11.61 5.54 -6.56
N THR A 59 12.87 5.27 -6.86
CA THR A 59 13.97 5.16 -5.90
C THR A 59 14.86 6.41 -5.89
N GLY A 60 14.51 7.44 -6.67
CA GLY A 60 15.31 8.66 -6.87
C GLY A 60 16.56 8.46 -7.75
N GLU A 61 16.76 7.26 -8.30
CA GLU A 61 17.91 6.89 -9.14
C GLU A 61 17.40 6.16 -10.40
N PRO A 62 17.44 6.79 -11.59
CA PRO A 62 16.87 6.22 -12.81
C PRO A 62 17.38 4.82 -13.14
N TYR A 63 18.66 4.54 -12.87
CA TYR A 63 19.20 3.20 -13.10
C TYR A 63 18.50 2.14 -12.23
N TYR A 64 18.19 2.46 -10.97
CA TYR A 64 17.47 1.54 -10.09
C TYR A 64 16.01 1.43 -10.50
N ASP A 65 15.35 2.52 -10.87
CA ASP A 65 13.96 2.50 -11.37
C ASP A 65 13.83 1.58 -12.60
N GLU A 66 14.76 1.65 -13.54
CA GLU A 66 14.79 0.75 -14.70
C GLU A 66 14.99 -0.71 -14.31
N ASN A 67 15.83 -0.99 -13.31
CA ASN A 67 16.13 -2.36 -12.87
C ASN A 67 15.00 -2.99 -12.04
N VAL A 68 14.42 -2.26 -11.09
CA VAL A 68 13.38 -2.80 -10.18
C VAL A 68 12.07 -3.12 -10.91
N THR A 69 11.86 -2.57 -12.11
CA THR A 69 10.71 -2.89 -12.95
C THR A 69 10.87 -4.19 -13.75
N GLN A 70 12.08 -4.76 -13.81
CA GLN A 70 12.39 -5.95 -14.61
C GLN A 70 12.00 -7.26 -13.92
N GLY A 71 12.13 -8.36 -14.68
CA GLY A 71 11.70 -9.71 -14.31
C GLY A 71 12.29 -10.28 -13.02
N ASP A 72 13.49 -9.85 -12.62
CA ASP A 72 14.13 -10.31 -11.38
C ASP A 72 13.58 -9.62 -10.12
N TRP A 73 12.73 -8.60 -10.30
CA TRP A 73 12.15 -7.78 -9.23
C TRP A 73 10.62 -7.74 -9.32
N PHE A 74 10.03 -6.57 -9.61
CA PHE A 74 8.57 -6.44 -9.65
C PHE A 74 7.94 -7.00 -10.93
N ASP A 75 8.74 -7.23 -11.99
CA ASP A 75 8.27 -7.72 -13.30
C ASP A 75 6.99 -7.01 -13.75
N VAL A 76 7.06 -5.68 -13.83
CA VAL A 76 5.89 -4.80 -14.02
C VAL A 76 5.14 -5.10 -15.31
N ALA A 77 5.84 -5.64 -16.33
CA ALA A 77 5.22 -6.08 -17.56
C ALA A 77 4.22 -7.24 -17.33
N LYS A 78 4.48 -8.13 -16.38
CA LYS A 78 3.57 -9.22 -16.00
C LYS A 78 2.64 -8.83 -14.86
N PHE A 79 3.11 -8.00 -13.92
CA PHE A 79 2.37 -7.58 -12.72
C PHE A 79 2.26 -6.05 -12.64
N PRO A 80 1.41 -5.43 -13.49
CA PRO A 80 1.33 -3.98 -13.57
C PRO A 80 0.64 -3.32 -12.37
N GLU A 81 -0.16 -4.08 -11.60
CA GLU A 81 -0.88 -3.60 -10.42
C GLU A 81 -0.64 -4.55 -9.24
N ALA A 82 -0.27 -4.00 -8.08
CA ALA A 82 -0.35 -4.70 -6.79
C ALA A 82 -1.59 -4.23 -6.03
N VAL A 83 -2.23 -5.16 -5.33
CA VAL A 83 -3.46 -4.91 -4.58
C VAL A 83 -3.29 -5.38 -3.15
N PHE A 84 -3.60 -4.50 -2.20
CA PHE A 84 -3.85 -4.86 -0.81
C PHE A 84 -5.35 -4.78 -0.55
N GLU A 85 -5.92 -5.80 0.08
CA GLU A 85 -7.32 -5.84 0.47
C GLU A 85 -7.47 -6.45 1.86
N VAL A 86 -8.22 -5.79 2.74
CA VAL A 86 -8.54 -6.33 4.07
C VAL A 86 -9.66 -7.34 3.95
N THR A 87 -9.36 -8.61 4.25
CA THR A 87 -10.32 -9.72 4.18
C THR A 87 -10.73 -10.24 5.57
N GLY A 88 -10.00 -9.89 6.62
CA GLY A 88 -10.26 -10.32 8.01
C GLY A 88 -11.27 -9.45 8.77
N GLY A 89 -11.77 -8.37 8.15
CA GLY A 89 -12.61 -7.36 8.79
C GLY A 89 -11.82 -6.18 9.35
N VAL A 90 -12.51 -5.06 9.55
CA VAL A 90 -11.99 -3.84 10.18
C VAL A 90 -12.52 -3.82 11.61
N PHE A 91 -11.67 -3.58 12.61
CA PHE A 91 -12.06 -3.62 14.01
C PHE A 91 -11.98 -2.23 14.62
N LYS A 92 -12.99 -1.85 15.40
CA LYS A 92 -12.98 -0.58 16.12
C LYS A 92 -12.51 -0.82 17.53
N ASP A 93 -11.25 -0.52 17.81
CA ASP A 93 -10.62 -0.76 19.12
C ASP A 93 -11.18 0.12 20.23
N SER A 94 -11.62 1.35 19.88
CA SER A 94 -12.28 2.29 20.80
C SER A 94 -13.09 3.33 20.02
N ASP A 95 -13.90 4.14 20.71
CA ASP A 95 -14.66 5.23 20.06
C ASP A 95 -13.78 6.29 19.38
N THR A 96 -12.47 6.28 19.62
CA THR A 96 -11.49 7.19 19.01
C THR A 96 -10.51 6.50 18.05
N GLN A 97 -10.57 5.18 17.87
CA GLN A 97 -9.59 4.41 17.08
C GLN A 97 -10.21 3.22 16.33
N TYR A 98 -9.74 3.02 15.09
CA TYR A 98 -10.03 1.91 14.17
C TYR A 98 -8.75 1.14 13.84
#